data_AF-A0A955SR92-F1
#
_entry.id   AF-A0A955SR92-F1
#
_cell.length_a   1.000
_cell.length_b   1.000
_cell.length_c   1.000
_cell.angle_alpha   90.00
_cell.angle_beta   90.00
_cell.angle_gamma   90.00
#
_symmetry.space_group_name_H-M   'P 1'
#
loop_
_entity.id
_entity.type
_entity.pdbx_description
1 polymer ?
#
loop_
_entity_poly.entity_id
_entity_poly.type
_entity_poly.pdbx_seq_one_letter_code
_entity_poly.pdbx_strand_id
1 'polypeptide(L)'
;DKAMNAIRDLGLWPETVEEQPITGLLAEITELDETRVLLIGRTLSQASTFNEVVREQVAAMNIGERYEGITKGFDSIRDDAKNLVNQLDDGKLDLLERASNVWMKVTRGDIATRFNGIRDIYLDVTRDTKDQVDREYIILEAYRDFRGALKQSEVMALEVLNKAEGELDKRREALKAAGD
;
A
#
# COMPACT_ATOMS: atom_id res chain seq x y z
N ASP A 1 -2.02 15.28 -11.15
CA ASP A 1 -2.64 14.47 -12.22
C ASP A 1 -1.93 13.15 -12.51
N LYS A 2 -0.63 13.10 -12.86
CA LYS A 2 0.08 11.84 -13.20
C LYS A 2 -0.14 10.73 -12.17
N ALA A 3 0.06 11.05 -10.88
CA ALA A 3 -0.15 10.11 -9.78
C ALA A 3 -1.58 9.55 -9.73
N MET A 4 -2.59 10.31 -10.15
CA MET A 4 -3.98 9.89 -10.13
C MET A 4 -4.39 9.02 -11.29
N ASN A 5 -3.85 9.33 -12.46
CA ASN A 5 -4.03 8.46 -13.61
C ASN A 5 -3.39 7.10 -13.34
N ALA A 6 -2.19 7.06 -12.75
CA ALA A 6 -1.53 5.79 -12.38
C ALA A 6 -2.41 4.90 -11.47
N ILE A 7 -3.06 5.46 -10.46
CA ILE A 7 -3.96 4.70 -9.57
C ILE A 7 -5.25 4.28 -10.29
N ARG A 8 -5.80 5.13 -11.16
CA ARG A 8 -6.99 4.83 -11.97
C ARG A 8 -6.73 3.73 -13.00
N ASP A 9 -5.57 3.75 -13.65
CA ASP A 9 -5.16 2.76 -14.65
C ASP A 9 -5.00 1.37 -14.03
N LEU A 10 -4.67 1.31 -12.72
CA LEU A 10 -4.65 0.08 -11.94
C LEU A 10 -6.05 -0.40 -11.48
N GLY A 11 -7.10 0.39 -11.75
CA GLY A 11 -8.48 0.08 -11.32
C GLY A 11 -8.71 0.22 -9.81
N LEU A 12 -7.88 1.01 -9.12
CA LEU A 12 -7.88 1.13 -7.66
C LEU A 12 -8.61 2.38 -7.16
N TRP A 13 -9.07 3.23 -8.07
CA TRP A 13 -9.75 4.47 -7.71
C TRP A 13 -11.21 4.20 -7.34
N PRO A 14 -11.71 4.70 -6.19
CA PRO A 14 -13.09 4.45 -5.78
C PRO A 14 -14.09 5.19 -6.68
N GLU A 15 -15.27 4.58 -6.85
CA GLU A 15 -16.36 5.13 -7.68
C GLU A 15 -17.01 6.37 -7.05
N THR A 16 -17.07 6.42 -5.71
CA THR A 16 -17.60 7.55 -4.96
C THR A 16 -16.46 8.30 -4.29
N VAL A 17 -16.28 9.57 -4.64
CA VAL A 17 -15.35 10.49 -3.98
C VAL A 17 -16.17 11.42 -3.10
N GLU A 18 -15.93 11.41 -1.79
CA GLU A 18 -16.58 12.36 -0.89
C GLU A 18 -16.10 13.78 -1.18
N GLU A 19 -17.06 14.71 -1.26
CA GLU A 19 -16.76 16.11 -1.51
C GLU A 19 -16.09 16.73 -0.28
N GLN A 20 -14.89 17.27 -0.46
CA GLN A 20 -14.11 17.83 0.64
C GLN A 20 -14.58 19.25 0.97
N PRO A 21 -14.80 19.61 2.25
CA PRO A 21 -15.26 20.93 2.66
C PRO A 21 -14.24 22.06 2.39
N ILE A 22 -13.09 21.73 1.81
CA ILE A 22 -12.02 22.68 1.48
C ILE A 22 -12.41 23.64 0.35
N THR A 23 -13.37 23.27 -0.50
CA THR A 23 -13.87 24.12 -1.59
C THR A 23 -14.46 25.43 -1.08
N GLY A 24 -15.19 25.41 0.04
CA GLY A 24 -15.73 26.62 0.66
C GLY A 24 -14.64 27.57 1.16
N LEU A 25 -13.58 27.03 1.79
CA LEU A 25 -12.46 27.82 2.28
C LEU A 25 -11.63 28.44 1.14
N LEU A 26 -11.48 27.71 0.03
CA LEU A 26 -10.74 28.21 -1.13
C LEU A 26 -11.49 29.34 -1.84
N ALA A 27 -12.83 29.33 -1.83
CA ALA A 27 -13.63 30.41 -2.39
C ALA A 27 -13.33 31.77 -1.74
N GLU A 28 -13.08 31.79 -0.42
CA GLU A 28 -12.77 33.03 0.32
C GLU A 28 -11.46 33.70 -0.10
N ILE A 29 -10.50 32.91 -0.61
CA ILE A 29 -9.17 33.41 -1.00
C ILE A 29 -8.97 33.46 -2.51
N THR A 30 -9.98 33.10 -3.30
CA THR A 30 -9.91 33.04 -4.77
C THR A 30 -9.62 34.41 -5.38
N GLU A 31 -10.08 35.50 -4.74
CA GLU A 31 -9.83 36.87 -5.19
C GLU A 31 -8.34 37.27 -5.15
N LEU A 32 -7.52 36.60 -4.34
CA LEU A 32 -6.09 36.90 -4.22
C LEU A 32 -5.28 36.32 -5.38
N ASP A 33 -5.62 35.11 -5.79
CA ASP A 33 -5.00 34.41 -6.92
C ASP A 33 -5.83 33.19 -7.36
N GLU A 34 -6.78 33.40 -8.26
CA GLU A 34 -7.68 32.34 -8.74
C GLU A 34 -6.91 31.11 -9.26
N THR A 35 -5.85 31.32 -10.03
CA THR A 35 -5.10 30.22 -10.66
C THR A 35 -4.44 29.32 -9.61
N ARG A 36 -3.70 29.93 -8.65
CA ARG A 36 -3.04 29.17 -7.59
C ARG A 36 -4.05 28.49 -6.68
N VAL A 37 -5.12 29.18 -6.32
CA VAL A 37 -6.17 28.66 -5.43
C VAL A 37 -6.88 27.45 -6.04
N LEU A 38 -7.20 27.50 -7.33
CA LEU A 38 -7.78 26.36 -8.06
C LEU A 38 -6.83 25.14 -8.09
N LEU A 39 -5.54 25.36 -8.33
CA LEU A 39 -4.54 24.28 -8.37
C LEU A 39 -4.32 23.64 -6.99
N ILE A 40 -4.29 24.45 -5.93
CA ILE A 40 -4.25 23.99 -4.54
C ILE A 40 -5.48 23.14 -4.25
N GLY A 41 -6.67 23.63 -4.59
CA GLY A 41 -7.93 22.91 -4.36
C GLY A 41 -8.01 21.58 -5.05
N ARG A 42 -7.56 21.50 -6.30
CA ARG A 42 -7.51 20.23 -7.04
C ARG A 42 -6.62 19.20 -6.34
N THR A 43 -5.47 19.61 -5.81
CA THR A 43 -4.57 18.69 -5.11
C THR A 43 -5.12 18.26 -3.76
N LEU A 44 -5.71 19.18 -3.00
CA LEU A 44 -6.25 18.89 -1.66
C LEU A 44 -7.54 18.06 -1.71
N SER A 45 -8.45 18.35 -2.64
CA SER A 45 -9.70 17.61 -2.79
C SER A 45 -9.49 16.11 -3.07
N GLN A 46 -8.37 15.76 -3.69
CA GLN A 46 -8.04 14.38 -4.05
C GLN A 46 -7.18 13.68 -2.99
N ALA A 47 -6.66 14.42 -2.00
CA ALA A 47 -5.64 13.92 -1.09
C ALA A 47 -6.12 12.82 -0.14
N SER A 48 -7.33 12.94 0.40
CA SER A 48 -7.87 11.93 1.31
C SER A 48 -8.04 10.59 0.60
N THR A 49 -8.74 10.60 -0.54
CA THR A 49 -8.97 9.42 -1.38
C THR A 49 -7.66 8.80 -1.86
N PHE A 50 -6.69 9.63 -2.31
CA PHE A 50 -5.36 9.15 -2.66
C PHE A 50 -4.71 8.37 -1.52
N ASN A 51 -4.67 8.97 -0.33
CA ASN A 51 -3.99 8.40 0.83
C ASN A 51 -4.66 7.11 1.32
N GLU A 52 -5.98 7.04 1.23
CA GLU A 52 -6.75 5.84 1.58
C GLU A 52 -6.41 4.69 0.64
N VAL A 53 -6.48 4.91 -0.68
CA VAL A 53 -6.14 3.88 -1.67
C VAL A 53 -4.72 3.39 -1.49
N VAL A 54 -3.74 4.28 -1.37
CA VAL A 54 -2.34 3.86 -1.17
C VAL A 54 -2.15 3.10 0.13
N ARG A 55 -2.80 3.51 1.22
CA ARG A 55 -2.73 2.80 2.51
C ARG A 55 -3.29 1.39 2.40
N GLU A 56 -4.45 1.22 1.77
CA GLU A 56 -5.07 -0.09 1.59
C GLU A 56 -4.17 -1.04 0.80
N GLN A 57 -3.59 -0.55 -0.29
CA GLN A 57 -2.72 -1.37 -1.14
C GLN A 57 -1.41 -1.75 -0.45
N VAL A 58 -0.80 -0.84 0.32
CA VAL A 58 0.41 -1.14 1.09
C VAL A 58 0.12 -2.13 2.22
N ALA A 59 -1.05 -2.03 2.87
CA ALA A 59 -1.46 -2.99 3.89
C ALA A 59 -1.73 -4.39 3.31
N ALA A 60 -2.09 -4.48 2.02
CA ALA A 60 -2.30 -5.74 1.32
C ALA A 60 -1.01 -6.42 0.81
N MET A 61 0.16 -5.81 0.98
CA MET A 61 1.46 -6.37 0.56
C MET A 61 1.90 -7.52 1.51
N ASN A 62 1.41 -8.74 1.25
CA ASN A 62 1.65 -9.95 2.07
C ASN A 62 2.68 -10.92 1.47
N ILE A 63 3.77 -10.43 0.88
CA ILE A 63 4.85 -11.30 0.36
C ILE A 63 5.42 -12.21 1.48
N GLY A 64 5.54 -11.68 2.71
CA GLY A 64 6.09 -12.42 3.85
C GLY A 64 5.28 -13.66 4.26
N GLU A 65 3.95 -13.55 4.32
CA GLU A 65 3.05 -14.65 4.72
C GLU A 65 3.11 -15.82 3.73
N ARG A 66 3.39 -15.54 2.45
CA ARG A 66 3.46 -16.56 1.40
C ARG A 66 4.75 -17.38 1.45
N TYR A 67 5.89 -16.74 1.72
CA TYR A 67 7.16 -17.44 1.96
C TYR A 67 7.16 -18.20 3.31
N GLU A 68 6.40 -17.72 4.29
CA GLU A 68 6.17 -18.44 5.56
C GLU A 68 5.48 -19.80 5.30
N GLY A 69 4.51 -19.86 4.38
CA GLY A 69 3.86 -21.11 3.98
C GLY A 69 4.82 -22.15 3.39
N ILE A 70 5.73 -21.72 2.51
CA ILE A 70 6.80 -22.56 1.95
C ILE A 70 7.70 -23.10 3.08
N THR A 71 8.13 -22.21 3.98
CA THR A 71 9.02 -22.55 5.10
C THR A 71 8.38 -23.57 6.05
N LYS A 72 7.13 -23.34 6.47
CA LYS A 72 6.35 -24.28 7.29
C LYS A 72 6.18 -25.64 6.61
N GLY A 73 6.01 -25.64 5.28
CA GLY A 73 5.96 -26.85 4.47
C GLY A 73 7.25 -27.68 4.59
N PHE A 74 8.41 -27.04 4.39
CA PHE A 74 9.73 -27.68 4.52
C PHE A 74 10.01 -28.16 5.94
N ASP A 75 9.72 -27.33 6.96
CA ASP A 75 9.89 -27.70 8.37
C ASP A 75 9.12 -28.97 8.70
N SER A 76 7.86 -29.04 8.27
CA SER A 76 7.03 -30.20 8.56
C SER A 76 7.48 -31.46 7.81
N ILE A 77 8.09 -31.34 6.62
CA ILE A 77 8.69 -32.49 5.92
C ILE A 77 9.97 -32.94 6.65
N ARG A 78 10.82 -32.00 7.06
CA ARG A 78 12.04 -32.29 7.82
C ARG A 78 11.73 -33.04 9.10
N ASP A 79 10.74 -32.57 9.86
CA ASP A 79 10.38 -33.16 11.15
C ASP A 79 9.86 -34.59 11.00
N ASP A 80 9.04 -34.86 9.97
CA ASP A 80 8.54 -36.20 9.67
C ASP A 80 9.65 -37.12 9.13
N ALA A 81 10.57 -36.61 8.30
CA ALA A 81 11.73 -37.37 7.84
C ALA A 81 12.67 -37.73 9.00
N LYS A 82 12.90 -36.80 9.94
CA LYS A 82 13.68 -37.05 11.15
C LYS A 82 13.05 -38.13 12.02
N ASN A 83 11.72 -38.09 12.19
CA ASN A 83 11.01 -39.13 12.92
C ASN A 83 11.16 -40.51 12.26
N LEU A 84 11.08 -40.59 10.93
CA LEU A 84 11.29 -41.85 10.20
C LEU A 84 12.71 -42.39 10.35
N VAL A 85 13.73 -41.52 10.39
CA VAL A 85 15.12 -41.92 10.64
C VAL A 85 15.28 -42.42 12.07
N ASN A 86 14.72 -41.72 13.06
CA ASN A 86 14.78 -42.15 14.46
C ASN A 86 14.13 -43.54 14.68
N GLN A 87 13.04 -43.85 13.96
CA GLN A 87 12.41 -45.17 13.98
C GLN A 87 13.29 -46.28 13.37
N LEU A 88 14.19 -45.93 12.44
CA LEU A 88 15.13 -46.86 11.82
C LEU A 88 16.36 -47.12 12.70
N ASP A 89 16.82 -46.11 13.45
CA ASP A 89 17.98 -46.20 14.34
C ASP A 89 17.77 -47.17 15.52
N ASP A 90 16.52 -47.38 15.97
CA ASP A 90 16.17 -48.34 17.04
C ASP A 90 16.02 -49.79 16.53
N GLY A 91 16.20 -50.02 15.23
CA GLY A 91 16.30 -51.35 14.61
C GLY A 91 15.02 -52.20 14.63
N LYS A 92 13.90 -51.70 15.16
CA LYS A 92 12.59 -52.37 15.21
C LYS A 92 11.47 -51.37 14.97
N LEU A 93 10.67 -51.60 13.92
CA LEU A 93 9.41 -50.88 13.70
C LEU A 93 8.31 -51.49 14.57
N ASP A 94 7.89 -50.78 15.62
CA ASP A 94 6.78 -51.18 16.48
C ASP A 94 5.41 -51.01 15.78
N LEU A 95 4.39 -51.77 16.21
CA LEU A 95 3.03 -51.71 15.64
C LEU A 95 2.42 -50.31 15.77
N LEU A 96 2.80 -49.56 16.80
CA LEU A 96 2.38 -48.18 17.02
C LEU A 96 3.02 -47.21 16.01
N GLU A 97 4.27 -47.42 15.62
CA GLU A 97 4.97 -46.57 14.64
C GLU A 97 4.41 -46.78 13.23
N ARG A 98 4.03 -48.01 12.89
CA ARG A 98 3.33 -48.32 11.64
C ARG A 98 1.97 -47.60 11.56
N ALA A 99 1.21 -47.59 12.66
CA ALA A 99 -0.07 -46.88 12.74
C ALA A 99 0.12 -45.36 12.64
N SER A 100 1.15 -44.81 13.29
CA SER A 100 1.53 -43.39 13.22
C SER A 100 1.89 -42.96 11.80
N ASN A 101 2.70 -43.77 11.08
CA ASN A 101 3.10 -43.49 9.70
C ASN A 101 1.91 -43.53 8.72
N VAL A 102 0.94 -44.41 8.94
CA VAL A 102 -0.30 -44.44 8.15
C VAL A 102 -1.18 -43.22 8.45
N TRP A 103 -1.34 -42.87 9.73
CA TRP A 103 -2.10 -41.68 10.15
C TRP A 103 -1.49 -40.38 9.60
N MET A 104 -0.17 -40.26 9.62
CA MET A 104 0.56 -39.15 9.01
C MET A 104 0.26 -39.03 7.50
N LYS A 105 0.33 -40.14 6.75
CA LYS A 105 0.02 -40.14 5.32
C LYS A 105 -1.42 -39.75 5.02
N VAL A 106 -2.37 -40.18 5.85
CA VAL A 106 -3.79 -39.87 5.70
C VAL A 106 -4.09 -38.40 6.04
N THR A 107 -3.47 -37.86 7.09
CA THR A 107 -3.78 -36.51 7.58
C THR A 107 -2.98 -35.42 6.87
N ARG A 108 -1.72 -35.69 6.51
CA ARG A 108 -0.79 -34.68 5.97
C ARG A 108 -0.21 -35.03 4.60
N GLY A 109 -0.53 -36.20 4.04
CA GLY A 109 0.04 -36.70 2.78
C GLY A 109 1.40 -37.35 2.94
N ASP A 110 1.86 -38.04 1.89
CA ASP A 110 3.24 -38.54 1.84
C ASP A 110 4.22 -37.42 1.49
N ILE A 111 5.51 -37.66 1.71
CA ILE A 111 6.57 -36.67 1.49
C ILE A 111 6.54 -36.12 0.05
N ALA A 112 6.29 -36.98 -0.95
CA ALA A 112 6.23 -36.58 -2.36
C ALA A 112 5.06 -35.64 -2.65
N THR A 113 3.86 -35.96 -2.16
CA THR A 113 2.66 -35.11 -2.28
C THR A 113 2.87 -33.75 -1.64
N ARG A 114 3.57 -33.71 -0.51
CA ARG A 114 3.86 -32.48 0.23
C ARG A 114 4.91 -31.61 -0.47
N PHE A 115 5.95 -32.22 -1.06
CA PHE A 115 6.89 -31.50 -1.92
C PHE A 115 6.21 -30.93 -3.16
N ASN A 116 5.25 -31.66 -3.75
CA ASN A 116 4.43 -31.13 -4.85
C ASN A 116 3.62 -29.92 -4.38
N GLY A 117 2.97 -29.98 -3.20
CA GLY A 117 2.27 -28.83 -2.64
C GLY A 117 3.18 -27.61 -2.40
N ILE A 118 4.42 -27.83 -1.91
CA ILE A 118 5.41 -26.75 -1.77
C ILE A 118 5.78 -26.16 -3.13
N ARG A 119 5.98 -27.01 -4.16
CA ARG A 119 6.27 -26.57 -5.52
C ARG A 119 5.13 -25.75 -6.10
N ASP A 120 3.89 -26.17 -5.90
CA ASP A 120 2.71 -25.46 -6.39
C ASP A 120 2.62 -24.08 -5.74
N ILE A 121 2.78 -24.00 -4.41
CA ILE A 121 2.84 -22.72 -3.68
C ILE A 121 4.00 -21.85 -4.19
N TYR A 122 5.19 -22.41 -4.41
CA TYR A 122 6.32 -21.67 -4.94
C TYR A 122 6.06 -21.11 -6.34
N LEU A 123 5.44 -21.89 -7.23
CA LEU A 123 5.08 -21.44 -8.58
C LEU A 123 4.02 -20.36 -8.55
N ASP A 124 3.01 -20.48 -7.68
CA ASP A 124 1.98 -19.46 -7.45
C ASP A 124 2.59 -18.16 -6.90
N VAL A 125 3.47 -18.26 -5.91
CA VAL A 125 4.22 -17.12 -5.38
C VAL A 125 5.05 -16.48 -6.48
N THR A 126 5.79 -17.26 -7.27
CA THR A 126 6.64 -16.74 -8.35
C THR A 126 5.84 -16.00 -9.41
N ARG A 127 4.67 -16.55 -9.77
CA ARG A 127 3.76 -15.94 -10.76
C ARG A 127 3.14 -14.66 -10.23
N ASP A 128 2.63 -14.67 -9.00
CA ASP A 128 1.99 -13.50 -8.38
C ASP A 128 2.99 -12.40 -8.00
N THR A 129 4.23 -12.76 -7.67
CA THR A 129 5.26 -11.79 -7.23
C THR A 129 5.60 -10.80 -8.32
N LYS A 130 5.65 -11.22 -9.59
CA LYS A 130 5.99 -10.30 -10.68
C LYS A 130 4.94 -9.20 -10.84
N ASP A 131 3.68 -9.59 -10.94
CA ASP A 131 2.58 -8.66 -11.12
C ASP A 131 2.35 -7.80 -9.86
N GLN A 132 2.58 -8.36 -8.66
CA GLN A 132 2.55 -7.60 -7.41
C GLN A 132 3.68 -6.57 -7.35
N VAL A 133 4.93 -6.95 -7.62
CA VAL A 133 6.07 -6.03 -7.57
C VAL A 133 5.90 -4.88 -8.56
N ASP A 134 5.42 -5.15 -9.77
CA ASP A 134 5.15 -4.11 -10.77
C ASP A 134 4.02 -3.17 -10.29
N ARG A 135 2.96 -3.71 -9.68
CA ARG A 135 1.87 -2.91 -9.09
C ARG A 135 2.35 -2.05 -7.91
N GLU A 136 3.12 -2.64 -6.98
CA GLU A 136 3.70 -1.96 -5.83
C GLU A 136 4.62 -0.82 -6.26
N TYR A 137 5.45 -1.05 -7.28
CA TYR A 137 6.30 -0.04 -7.86
C TYR A 137 5.50 1.16 -8.37
N ILE A 138 4.43 0.90 -9.15
CA ILE A 138 3.55 1.96 -9.68
C ILE A 138 2.89 2.74 -8.54
N ILE A 139 2.42 2.06 -7.49
CA ILE A 139 1.79 2.69 -6.32
C ILE A 139 2.78 3.58 -5.57
N LEU A 140 4.00 3.11 -5.33
CA LEU A 140 5.04 3.88 -4.65
C LEU A 140 5.50 5.09 -5.49
N GLU A 141 5.63 4.93 -6.80
CA GLU A 141 5.93 6.05 -7.71
C GLU A 141 4.79 7.07 -7.70
N ALA A 142 3.55 6.62 -7.79
CA ALA A 142 2.37 7.49 -7.71
C ALA A 142 2.34 8.24 -6.36
N TYR A 143 2.62 7.57 -5.24
CA TYR A 143 2.71 8.21 -3.93
C TYR A 143 3.80 9.28 -3.90
N ARG A 144 5.00 8.98 -4.41
CA ARG A 144 6.10 9.95 -4.50
C ARG A 144 5.71 11.18 -5.32
N ASP A 145 5.12 10.97 -6.49
CA ASP A 145 4.67 12.03 -7.39
C ASP A 145 3.57 12.89 -6.74
N PHE A 146 2.61 12.25 -6.05
CA PHE A 146 1.56 12.94 -5.32
C PHE A 146 2.11 13.80 -4.17
N ARG A 147 3.08 13.28 -3.41
CA ARG A 147 3.78 14.05 -2.37
C ARG A 147 4.52 15.25 -2.96
N GLY A 148 5.11 15.11 -4.15
CA GLY A 148 5.70 16.21 -4.90
C GLY A 148 4.66 17.30 -5.24
N ALA A 149 3.50 16.91 -5.77
CA ALA A 149 2.40 17.83 -6.08
C ALA A 149 1.84 18.55 -4.83
N LEU A 150 1.74 17.85 -3.70
CA LEU A 150 1.37 18.46 -2.43
C LEU A 150 2.39 19.53 -2.01
N LYS A 151 3.69 19.27 -2.16
CA LYS A 151 4.71 20.26 -1.83
C LYS A 151 4.64 21.48 -2.75
N GLN A 152 4.37 21.28 -4.04
CA GLN A 152 4.13 22.39 -4.97
C GLN A 152 2.88 23.20 -4.59
N SER A 153 1.83 22.52 -4.14
CA SER A 153 0.62 23.19 -3.63
C SER A 153 0.91 24.01 -2.37
N GLU A 154 1.79 23.53 -1.50
CA GLU A 154 2.25 24.29 -0.34
C GLU A 154 3.03 25.55 -0.75
N VAL A 155 3.90 25.45 -1.77
CA VAL A 155 4.59 26.63 -2.33
C VAL A 155 3.58 27.63 -2.89
N MET A 156 2.60 27.17 -3.68
CA MET A 156 1.54 28.04 -4.19
C MET A 156 0.74 28.70 -3.06
N ALA A 157 0.46 27.97 -1.98
CA ALA A 157 -0.25 28.52 -0.81
C ALA A 157 0.57 29.63 -0.12
N LEU A 158 1.89 29.45 0.00
CA LEU A 158 2.78 30.49 0.54
C LEU A 158 2.83 31.73 -0.37
N GLU A 159 2.80 31.55 -1.69
CA GLU A 159 2.72 32.67 -2.63
C GLU A 159 1.40 33.45 -2.53
N VAL A 160 0.28 32.74 -2.31
CA VAL A 160 -1.02 33.38 -2.02
C VAL A 160 -0.99 34.11 -0.69
N LEU A 161 -0.38 33.53 0.35
CA LEU A 161 -0.21 34.16 1.65
C LEU A 161 0.57 35.47 1.54
N ASN A 162 1.71 35.46 0.85
CA ASN A 162 2.52 36.67 0.64
C ASN A 162 1.73 37.78 -0.06
N LYS A 163 0.85 37.43 -1.01
CA LYS A 163 -0.06 38.40 -1.65
C LYS A 163 -1.09 38.95 -0.68
N ALA A 164 -1.69 38.09 0.15
CA ALA A 164 -2.65 38.49 1.17
C ALA A 164 -2.04 39.48 2.16
N GLU A 165 -0.80 39.22 2.61
CA GLU A 165 -0.06 40.10 3.52
C GLU A 165 0.21 41.47 2.87
N GLY A 166 0.62 41.50 1.60
CA GLY A 166 0.83 42.75 0.88
C GLY A 166 -0.46 43.57 0.72
N GLU A 167 -1.60 42.93 0.50
CA GLU A 167 -2.89 43.62 0.42
C GLU A 167 -3.36 44.12 1.79
N LEU A 168 -3.12 43.35 2.85
CA LEU A 168 -3.38 43.75 4.23
C LEU A 168 -2.58 45.01 4.60
N ASP A 169 -1.30 45.06 4.24
CA ASP A 169 -0.44 46.21 4.53
C ASP A 169 -0.89 47.47 3.79
N LYS A 170 -1.28 47.38 2.51
CA LYS A 170 -1.90 48.52 1.79
C LYS A 170 -3.17 49.02 2.47
N ARG A 171 -4.04 48.10 2.93
CA ARG A 171 -5.28 48.47 3.65
C ARG A 171 -4.97 49.15 4.98
N ARG A 172 -3.94 48.69 5.70
CA ARG A 172 -3.46 49.34 6.93
C ARG A 172 -2.91 50.74 6.66
N GLU A 173 -2.15 50.93 5.60
CA GLU A 173 -1.65 52.24 5.19
C GLU A 173 -2.78 53.19 4.81
N ALA A 174 -3.75 52.72 4.01
CA ALA A 174 -4.92 53.49 3.64
C ALA A 174 -5.77 53.89 4.87
N LEU A 175 -5.93 52.99 5.84
CA LEU A 175 -6.64 53.28 7.08
C LEU A 175 -5.93 54.35 7.93
N LYS A 176 -4.58 54.27 8.03
CA LYS A 176 -3.79 55.30 8.73
C LYS A 176 -3.94 56.66 8.05
N ALA A 177 -3.78 56.71 6.72
CA ALA A 177 -3.91 57.95 5.96
C ALA A 177 -5.31 58.57 5.99
N ALA A 178 -6.36 57.77 6.24
CA ALA A 178 -7.73 58.27 6.42
C ALA A 178 -8.04 58.69 7.87
N GLY A 179 -7.22 58.27 8.84
CA GLY A 179 -7.34 58.62 10.25
C GLY A 179 -6.51 59.83 10.67
N ASP A 180 -5.49 60.18 9.89
CA ASP A 180 -4.69 61.42 9.99
C ASP A 180 -5.37 62.59 9.24
#